data_AF-A0A2V6FR82-F1
#
_entry.id   AF-A0A2V6FR82-F1
#
_cell.length_a   1.000
_cell.length_b   1.000
_cell.length_c   1.000
_cell.angle_alpha   90.00
_cell.angle_beta   90.00
_cell.angle_gamma   90.00
#
_symmetry.space_group_name_H-M   'P 1'
#
loop_
_entity.id
_entity.type
_entity.pdbx_description
1 polymer ?
#
loop_
_entity_poly.entity_id
_entity_poly.type
_entity_poly.pdbx_seq_one_letter_code
_entity_poly.pdbx_strand_id
1 'polypeptide(L)'
;MKTDTQQVFLQIVSVALAQLKQRLQQDYELAYPDLREIIHLVLDEEEANAWELSSFPHLLLPELVEAHITNLNLQPAEAKHADLIAPRDFNPVQTYQPAVALCG
;
A
#
# COMPACT_ATOMS: atom_id res chain seq x y z
N MET A 1 4.40 -16.39 -24.06
CA MET A 1 5.16 -15.90 -22.89
C MET A 1 4.40 -14.75 -22.22
N LYS A 2 3.27 -15.01 -21.56
CA LYS A 2 2.42 -13.97 -20.93
C LYS A 2 2.22 -14.16 -19.41
N THR A 3 2.57 -15.34 -18.91
CA THR A 3 2.44 -15.76 -17.51
C THR A 3 3.54 -15.20 -16.60
N ASP A 4 4.74 -14.99 -17.12
CA ASP A 4 5.91 -14.56 -16.33
C ASP A 4 5.72 -13.13 -15.76
N THR A 5 5.29 -12.19 -16.60
CA THR A 5 5.09 -10.79 -16.20
C THR A 5 3.96 -10.62 -15.18
N GLN A 6 2.89 -11.41 -15.30
CA GLN A 6 1.76 -11.35 -14.37
C GLN A 6 2.15 -11.88 -12.99
N GLN A 7 2.94 -12.96 -12.93
CA GLN A 7 3.46 -13.50 -11.67
C GLN A 7 4.42 -12.52 -10.98
N VAL A 8 5.33 -11.91 -11.74
CA VAL A 8 6.25 -10.89 -11.22
C VAL A 8 5.48 -9.68 -10.69
N PHE A 9 4.44 -9.23 -11.41
CA PHE A 9 3.60 -8.13 -10.96
C PHE A 9 2.90 -8.44 -9.62
N LEU A 10 2.25 -9.62 -9.50
CA LEU A 10 1.60 -10.02 -8.26
C LEU A 10 2.60 -10.10 -7.10
N GLN A 11 3.81 -10.62 -7.36
CA GLN A 11 4.86 -10.68 -6.35
C GLN A 11 5.28 -9.29 -5.85
N ILE A 12 5.44 -8.33 -6.76
CA ILE A 12 5.78 -6.93 -6.41
C ILE A 12 4.65 -6.32 -5.56
N VAL A 13 3.39 -6.52 -5.96
CA VAL A 13 2.23 -6.03 -5.21
C VAL A 13 2.16 -6.65 -3.82
N SER A 14 2.36 -7.97 -3.69
CA SER A 14 2.39 -8.64 -2.38
C SER A 14 3.50 -8.11 -1.47
N VAL A 15 4.69 -7.84 -2.00
CA VAL A 15 5.79 -7.25 -1.21
C VAL A 15 5.45 -5.83 -0.77
N ALA A 16 4.92 -5.00 -1.68
CA ALA A 16 4.51 -3.63 -1.36
C ALA A 16 3.43 -3.61 -0.27
N LEU A 17 2.46 -4.50 -0.37
CA LEU A 17 1.37 -4.64 0.60
C LEU A 17 1.88 -5.08 1.97
N ALA A 18 2.76 -6.10 2.03
CA ALA A 18 3.34 -6.55 3.29
C ALA A 18 4.13 -5.43 4.00
N GLN A 19 4.91 -4.65 3.24
CA GLN A 19 5.63 -3.50 3.79
C GLN A 19 4.69 -2.40 4.28
N LEU A 20 3.61 -2.12 3.55
CA LEU A 20 2.60 -1.15 3.94
C LEU A 20 1.90 -1.57 5.25
N LYS A 21 1.45 -2.82 5.32
CA LYS A 21 0.78 -3.37 6.49
C LYS A 21 1.67 -3.34 7.73
N GLN A 22 2.96 -3.67 7.60
CA GLN A 22 3.91 -3.59 8.71
C GLN A 22 4.03 -2.15 9.26
N ARG A 23 4.00 -1.13 8.39
CA ARG A 23 4.04 0.27 8.83
C ARG A 23 2.75 0.66 9.53
N LEU A 24 1.59 0.34 8.95
CA LEU A 24 0.29 0.61 9.58
C LEU A 24 0.21 -0.04 10.95
N GLN A 25 0.66 -1.30 11.07
CA GLN A 25 0.71 -2.00 12.35
C GLN A 25 1.56 -1.25 13.37
N GLN A 26 2.78 -0.82 13.00
CA GLN A 26 3.64 -0.07 13.90
C GLN A 26 3.01 1.25 14.36
N ASP A 27 2.42 2.00 13.42
CA ASP A 27 1.80 3.30 13.70
C ASP A 27 0.60 3.14 14.66
N TYR A 28 -0.27 2.17 14.40
CA TYR A 28 -1.45 1.92 15.21
C TYR A 28 -1.17 1.23 16.54
N GLU A 29 -0.19 0.32 16.61
CA GLU A 29 0.24 -0.26 17.89
C GLU A 29 0.89 0.78 18.80
N LEU A 30 1.58 1.77 18.22
CA LEU A 30 2.17 2.86 18.99
C LEU A 30 1.08 3.81 19.51
N ALA A 31 0.06 4.09 18.70
CA ALA A 31 -1.09 4.91 19.10
C ALA A 31 -1.98 4.21 20.14
N TYR A 32 -2.15 2.89 20.01
CA TYR A 32 -3.06 2.09 20.81
C TYR A 32 -2.40 0.79 21.32
N PRO A 33 -1.46 0.88 22.28
CA PRO A 33 -0.70 -0.28 22.76
C PRO A 33 -1.59 -1.36 23.40
N ASP A 34 -2.68 -0.95 24.03
CA ASP A 34 -3.65 -1.85 24.67
C ASP A 34 -4.57 -2.57 23.67
N LEU A 35 -4.59 -2.12 22.40
CA LEU A 35 -5.47 -2.64 21.35
C LEU A 35 -4.73 -3.43 20.28
N ARG A 36 -3.47 -3.85 20.55
CA ARG A 36 -2.62 -4.58 19.60
C ARG A 36 -3.34 -5.71 18.84
N GLU A 37 -4.07 -6.55 19.57
CA GLU A 37 -4.79 -7.69 18.98
C GLU A 37 -5.92 -7.22 18.04
N ILE A 38 -6.65 -6.17 18.42
CA ILE A 38 -7.68 -5.56 17.58
C ILE A 38 -7.05 -4.94 16.33
N ILE A 39 -5.93 -4.23 16.47
CA ILE A 39 -5.21 -3.66 15.33
C ILE A 39 -4.77 -4.75 14.34
N HIS A 40 -4.31 -5.90 14.82
CA HIS A 40 -3.94 -7.02 13.93
C HIS A 40 -5.15 -7.54 13.18
N LEU A 41 -6.27 -7.75 13.88
CA LEU A 41 -7.52 -8.21 13.27
C LEU A 41 -8.03 -7.25 12.21
N VAL A 42 -8.07 -5.95 12.51
CA VAL A 42 -8.50 -4.91 11.55
C VAL A 42 -7.60 -4.91 10.31
N LEU A 43 -6.28 -5.00 10.48
CA LEU A 43 -5.35 -5.02 9.36
C LEU A 43 -5.46 -6.30 8.51
N ASP A 44 -5.74 -7.45 9.11
CA ASP A 44 -5.99 -8.70 8.39
C ASP A 44 -7.31 -8.65 7.61
N GLU A 45 -8.38 -8.14 8.24
CA GLU A 45 -9.70 -8.00 7.64
C GLU A 45 -9.67 -7.01 6.46
N GLU A 46 -9.12 -5.82 6.66
CA GLU A 46 -9.07 -4.82 5.60
C GLU A 46 -8.08 -5.16 4.48
N GLU A 47 -7.06 -5.97 4.75
CA GLU A 47 -6.23 -6.54 3.68
C GLU A 47 -7.07 -7.45 2.77
N ALA A 48 -7.87 -8.34 3.34
CA ALA A 48 -8.76 -9.21 2.58
C ALA A 48 -9.76 -8.39 1.75
N ASN A 49 -10.39 -7.39 2.36
CA ASN A 49 -11.30 -6.48 1.67
C ASN A 49 -10.60 -5.74 0.51
N ALA A 50 -9.38 -5.25 0.73
CA ALA A 50 -8.62 -4.54 -0.32
C ALA A 50 -8.34 -5.45 -1.54
N TRP A 51 -8.06 -6.74 -1.30
CA TRP A 51 -7.87 -7.72 -2.38
C TRP A 51 -9.16 -8.03 -3.13
N GLU A 52 -10.32 -8.03 -2.46
CA GLU A 52 -11.62 -8.23 -3.10
C GLU A 52 -12.03 -7.03 -3.96
N LEU A 53 -11.68 -5.81 -3.52
CA LEU A 53 -12.09 -4.57 -4.17
C LEU A 53 -11.19 -4.15 -5.33
N SER A 54 -9.91 -4.54 -5.34
CA SER A 54 -8.94 -4.07 -6.33
C SER A 54 -7.79 -5.04 -6.57
N SER A 55 -7.28 -5.05 -7.81
CA SER A 55 -5.98 -5.67 -8.13
C SER A 55 -4.77 -4.91 -7.56
N PHE A 56 -5.00 -3.73 -6.97
CA PHE A 56 -4.01 -2.87 -6.33
C PHE A 56 -4.41 -2.61 -4.86
N PRO A 57 -4.42 -3.65 -3.99
CA PRO A 57 -4.91 -3.55 -2.61
C PRO A 57 -4.14 -2.51 -1.77
N HIS A 58 -2.85 -2.32 -2.05
CA HIS A 58 -2.00 -1.34 -1.35
C HIS A 58 -2.41 0.13 -1.55
N LEU A 59 -3.26 0.42 -2.55
CA LEU A 59 -3.82 1.76 -2.77
C LEU A 59 -5.13 2.01 -2.02
N LEU A 60 -5.73 0.96 -1.46
CA LEU A 60 -7.01 1.04 -0.74
C LEU A 60 -6.86 0.73 0.74
N LEU A 61 -5.87 -0.11 1.10
CA LEU A 61 -5.68 -0.58 2.46
C LEU A 61 -5.60 0.55 3.50
N PRO A 62 -4.84 1.65 3.30
CA PRO A 62 -4.77 2.72 4.30
C PRO A 62 -6.15 3.32 4.61
N GLU A 63 -6.91 3.66 3.58
CA GLU A 63 -8.21 4.29 3.67
C GLU A 63 -9.26 3.36 4.30
N LEU A 64 -9.21 2.07 3.94
CA LEU A 64 -10.07 1.05 4.54
C LEU A 64 -9.79 0.88 6.03
N VAL A 65 -8.51 0.85 6.42
CA VAL A 65 -8.10 0.77 7.82
C VAL A 65 -8.52 2.01 8.58
N GLU A 66 -8.30 3.22 8.05
CA GLU A 66 -8.75 4.47 8.69
C GLU A 66 -10.26 4.49 8.91
N ALA A 67 -11.04 4.04 7.91
CA ALA A 67 -12.49 3.94 8.03
C ALA A 67 -12.90 2.93 9.12
N HIS A 68 -12.25 1.76 9.17
CA HIS A 68 -12.53 0.75 10.19
C HIS A 68 -12.18 1.27 11.60
N ILE A 69 -11.01 1.87 11.77
CA ILE A 69 -10.57 2.47 13.04
C ILE A 69 -11.55 3.56 13.50
N THR A 70 -12.03 4.39 12.58
CA THR A 70 -13.04 5.41 12.87
C THR A 70 -14.36 4.77 13.34
N ASN A 71 -14.78 3.66 12.73
CA ASN A 71 -15.97 2.90 13.16
C ASN A 71 -15.81 2.30 14.57
N LEU A 72 -14.57 2.03 15.01
CA LEU A 72 -14.26 1.64 16.39
C LEU A 72 -14.24 2.83 17.37
N ASN A 73 -14.60 4.03 16.93
CA ASN A 73 -14.53 5.30 17.68
C ASN A 73 -13.10 5.67 18.10
N LEU A 74 -12.10 5.16 17.38
CA LEU A 74 -10.71 5.53 17.56
C LEU A 74 -10.33 6.63 16.57
N GLN A 75 -9.29 7.40 16.90
CA GLN A 75 -8.71 8.33 15.93
C GLN A 75 -7.76 7.56 15.00
N PRO A 76 -7.79 7.83 13.68
CA PRO A 76 -6.71 7.41 12.80
C PRO A 76 -5.38 7.81 13.41
N ALA A 77 -4.40 6.90 13.39
CA ALA A 77 -3.05 7.31 13.72
C ALA A 77 -2.68 8.41 12.71
N GLU A 78 -2.02 9.48 13.15
CA GLU A 78 -1.38 10.44 12.24
C GLU A 78 -0.22 9.74 11.53
N ALA A 79 -0.55 8.72 10.73
CA ALA A 79 0.38 8.11 9.84
C ALA A 79 0.74 9.20 8.84
N LYS A 80 2.04 9.44 8.75
CA LYS A 80 2.62 10.38 7.79
C LYS A 80 2.45 9.80 6.38
N HIS A 81 1.20 9.67 5.93
CA HIS A 81 0.84 9.17 4.61
C HIS A 81 1.38 10.08 3.50
N ALA A 82 1.77 11.32 3.85
CA ALA A 82 2.51 12.22 2.96
C ALA A 82 3.81 11.61 2.41
N ASP A 83 4.49 10.73 3.16
CA ASP A 83 5.72 10.07 2.70
C ASP A 83 5.46 8.80 1.87
N LEU A 84 4.20 8.35 1.74
CA LEU A 84 3.83 7.24 0.84
C LEU A 84 3.62 7.70 -0.61
N ILE A 85 3.32 8.99 -0.80
CA ILE A 85 3.19 9.65 -2.11
C ILE A 85 4.47 10.40 -2.51
N ALA A 86 5.42 10.58 -1.57
CA ALA A 86 6.73 11.08 -1.93
C ALA A 86 7.39 10.10 -2.93
N PRO A 87 7.87 10.57 -4.10
CA PRO A 87 8.61 9.72 -4.99
C PRO A 87 9.86 9.26 -4.25
N ARG A 88 9.89 8.01 -3.76
CA ARG A 88 11.16 7.32 -3.52
C ARG A 88 11.86 7.36 -4.85
N ASP A 89 12.93 8.15 -4.94
CA ASP A 89 13.77 8.39 -6.11
C ASP A 89 13.61 7.26 -7.13
N PHE A 90 12.67 7.46 -8.05
CA PHE A 90 12.56 6.60 -9.20
C PHE A 90 13.89 6.85 -9.90
N ASN A 91 14.80 5.88 -9.87
CA ASN A 91 15.99 5.92 -10.69
C ASN A 91 15.54 5.36 -12.04
N PRO A 92 15.06 6.19 -12.99
CA PRO A 92 14.77 5.69 -14.31
C PRO A 92 16.10 5.15 -14.84
N VAL A 93 16.17 3.83 -15.00
CA VAL A 93 17.18 3.25 -15.88
C VAL A 93 17.08 4.04 -17.18
N GLN A 94 18.16 4.77 -17.51
CA GLN A 94 18.23 5.71 -18.62
C GLN A 94 18.16 5.00 -19.98
N THR A 95 16.99 4.47 -20.32
CA THR A 95 16.74 3.88 -21.63
C THR A 95 15.34 4.23 -22.11
N TYR A 96 15.00 5.51 -22.03
CA TYR A 96 13.91 6.06 -22.84
C TYR A 96 14.53 7.03 -23.85
N GLN A 97 14.79 6.54 -25.07
CA GLN A 97 15.02 7.40 -26.22
C GLN A 97 13.66 7.69 -26.88
N PRO A 98 13.11 8.91 -26.75
CA PRO A 98 11.97 9.30 -27.56
C PRO A 98 12.42 9.42 -29.01
N ALA A 99 11.79 8.67 -29.92
CA ALA A 99 11.96 8.86 -31.35
C ALA A 99 11.34 10.20 -31.75
N VAL A 100 12.15 11.25 -31.75
CA VAL A 100 11.77 12.52 -32.37
C VAL A 100 11.69 12.29 -33.88
N ALA A 101 10.48 12.38 -34.41
CA ALA A 101 10.20 12.32 -35.84
C ALA A 101 10.93 13.47 -36.54
N LEU A 102 11.91 13.13 -37.37
CA LEU A 102 12.48 14.03 -38.37
C LEU A 102 11.49 14.15 -39.52
N CYS A 103 10.65 15.19 -39.50
CA CYS A 103 10.09 15.74 -40.73
C CYS A 103 11.06 16.79 -41.26
N GLY A 104 11.70 16.47 -42.37
CA GLY A 104 12.48 17.36 -43.22
C GLY A 104 12.34 16.89 -44.66
#